data_AF-A0A1I7YJ98-F1
#
_entry.id   AF-A0A1I7YJ98-F1
#
_cell.length_a   1.000
_cell.length_b   1.000
_cell.length_c   1.000
_cell.angle_alpha   90.00
_cell.angle_beta   90.00
_cell.angle_gamma   90.00
#
_symmetry.space_group_name_H-M   'P 1'
#
loop_
_entity.id
_entity.type
_entity.pdbx_description
1 polymer ?
#
loop_
_entity_poly.entity_id
_entity_poly.type
_entity_poly.pdbx_seq_one_letter_code
_entity_poly.pdbx_strand_id
1 'polypeptide(L)'
;MRMGIRVEPRAYACATVLFCQICHFQIFLASCTPEQVIHFLNNVFTLFDREIEGKDAYKVETTGETYMVASGVPNENENRHVFIIADIALRLRD
;
A
#
# COMPACT_ATOMS: atom_id res chain seq x y z
N MET A 1 17.50 -2.21 -9.00
CA MET A 1 17.27 -1.53 -10.29
C MET A 1 16.68 -2.55 -11.26
N ARG A 2 15.37 -2.54 -11.51
CA ARG A 2 14.78 -3.38 -12.56
C ARG A 2 15.18 -2.77 -13.91
N MET A 3 15.84 -3.57 -14.74
CA MET A 3 16.27 -3.21 -16.10
C MET A 3 15.14 -2.54 -16.87
N GLY A 4 15.47 -1.54 -17.69
CA GLY A 4 14.55 -0.64 -18.40
C GLY A 4 13.63 -1.33 -19.42
N ILE A 5 12.68 -2.11 -18.93
CA ILE A 5 11.56 -2.63 -19.69
C ILE A 5 10.54 -1.49 -19.77
N ARG A 6 10.35 -0.94 -20.97
CA ARG A 6 9.20 -0.07 -21.25
C ARG A 6 7.93 -0.91 -21.10
N VAL A 7 7.16 -0.63 -20.06
CA VAL A 7 5.82 -1.18 -19.89
C VAL A 7 4.86 -0.18 -20.52
N GLU A 8 4.12 -0.62 -21.54
CA GLU A 8 3.11 0.22 -22.18
C GLU A 8 1.99 0.54 -21.17
N PRO A 9 1.52 1.80 -21.09
CA PRO A 9 0.39 2.15 -20.24
C PRO A 9 -0.84 1.30 -20.58
N ARG A 10 -1.45 0.70 -19.55
CA ARG A 10 -2.68 -0.09 -19.69
C ARG A 10 -3.83 0.58 -18.94
N ALA A 11 -4.97 0.71 -19.62
CA ALA A 11 -6.23 1.07 -18.98
C ALA A 11 -6.91 -0.20 -18.43
N TYR A 12 -7.53 -0.06 -17.26
CA TYR A 12 -8.31 -1.11 -16.61
C TYR A 12 -9.75 -0.62 -16.47
N ALA A 13 -10.73 -1.49 -16.74
CA ALA A 13 -12.15 -1.10 -16.68
C ALA A 13 -12.61 -0.79 -15.25
N CYS A 14 -12.05 -1.49 -14.27
CA CYS A 14 -12.38 -1.35 -12.85
C CYS A 14 -11.17 -1.68 -11.97
N ALA A 15 -11.06 -0.95 -10.86
CA ALA A 15 -10.07 -1.17 -9.81
C ALA A 15 -10.55 -0.52 -8.51
N THR A 16 -10.02 -0.95 -7.37
CA THR A 16 -10.20 -0.25 -6.09
C THR A 16 -8.84 0.02 -5.48
N VAL A 17 -8.66 1.25 -4.98
CA VAL A 17 -7.40 1.71 -4.37
C VAL A 17 -7.67 2.12 -2.93
N LEU A 18 -6.82 1.67 -2.03
CA LEU A 18 -6.79 2.09 -0.63
C LEU A 18 -5.57 2.97 -0.38
N PHE A 19 -5.83 4.10 0.28
CA PHE A 19 -4.81 5.00 0.82
C PHE A 19 -4.89 4.95 2.34
N CYS A 20 -3.80 4.58 3.00
CA CYS A 20 -3.67 4.61 4.45
C CYS A 20 -2.51 5.55 4.80
N GLN A 21 -2.79 6.61 5.57
CA GLN A 21 -1.80 7.61 5.93
C GLN A 21 -1.55 7.60 7.44
N ILE A 22 -0.28 7.72 7.82
CA ILE A 22 0.11 7.91 9.22
C ILE A 22 -0.21 9.35 9.65
N CYS A 23 -1.15 9.50 10.58
CA CYS A 23 -1.52 10.81 11.12
C CYS A 23 -0.35 11.49 11.84
N HIS A 24 -0.28 12.82 11.73
CA HIS A 24 0.72 13.64 12.43
C HIS A 24 2.19 13.26 12.17
N PHE A 25 2.49 12.63 11.03
CA PHE A 25 3.85 12.19 10.70
C PHE A 25 4.88 13.33 10.74
N GLN A 26 4.51 14.56 10.36
CA GLN A 26 5.40 15.73 10.44
C GLN A 26 5.85 16.06 11.87
N ILE A 27 4.96 15.88 12.85
CA ILE A 27 5.30 16.09 14.27
C ILE A 27 6.25 14.98 14.73
N PHE A 28 5.95 13.74 14.35
CA PHE A 28 6.80 12.58 14.63
C PHE A 28 8.22 12.76 14.07
N LEU A 29 8.35 13.19 12.81
CA LEU A 29 9.62 13.53 12.18
C LEU A 29 10.42 14.59 12.96
N ALA A 30 9.75 15.61 13.48
CA ALA A 30 10.40 16.68 14.24
C ALA A 30 10.88 16.23 15.63
N SER A 31 10.25 15.20 16.20
CA SER A 31 10.52 14.73 17.56
C SER A 31 11.45 13.50 17.64
N CYS A 32 11.77 12.86 16.52
CA CYS A 32 12.49 11.59 16.49
C CYS A 32 13.78 11.66 15.68
N THR A 33 14.72 10.76 15.98
CA THR A 33 15.92 10.60 15.15
C THR A 33 15.58 9.91 13.82
N PRO A 34 16.38 10.10 12.76
CA PRO A 34 16.15 9.41 11.49
C PRO A 34 16.07 7.89 11.62
N GLU A 35 16.87 7.29 12.49
CA GLU A 35 16.87 5.85 12.76
C GLU A 35 15.55 5.39 13.38
N GLN A 36 15.02 6.14 14.34
CA GLN A 36 13.72 5.84 14.97
C GLN A 36 12.58 5.93 13.96
N VAL A 37 12.62 6.93 13.08
CA VAL A 37 11.61 7.11 12.02
C VAL A 37 11.65 5.93 11.05
N ILE A 38 12.83 5.56 10.57
CA ILE A 38 13.01 4.43 9.65
C ILE A 38 12.51 3.13 10.29
N HIS A 39 12.88 2.88 11.55
CA HIS A 39 12.45 1.69 12.26
C HIS A 39 10.92 1.64 12.43
N PHE A 40 10.29 2.75 12.80
CA PHE A 40 8.84 2.85 12.91
C PHE A 40 8.14 2.59 11.56
N LEU A 41 8.56 3.26 10.49
CA LEU A 41 7.99 3.06 9.15
C LEU A 41 8.15 1.62 8.67
N ASN A 42 9.33 1.02 8.87
CA ASN A 42 9.58 -0.37 8.51
C ASN A 42 8.64 -1.31 9.27
N ASN A 43 8.40 -1.08 10.56
CA ASN A 43 7.52 -1.92 11.37
C ASN A 43 6.06 -1.83 10.90
N VAL A 44 5.57 -0.61 10.67
CA VAL A 44 4.20 -0.37 10.17
C VAL A 44 4.00 -1.01 8.79
N PHE A 45 4.91 -0.75 7.85
CA PHE A 45 4.78 -1.30 6.50
C PHE A 45 5.00 -2.81 6.45
N THR A 46 5.84 -3.38 7.32
CA THR A 46 5.96 -4.84 7.46
C THR A 46 4.66 -5.46 7.96
N LEU A 47 3.96 -4.80 8.89
CA LEU A 47 2.64 -5.26 9.35
C LEU A 47 1.62 -5.22 8.21
N PHE A 48 1.57 -4.12 7.46
CA PHE A 48 0.65 -3.98 6.34
C PHE A 48 0.94 -4.97 5.20
N ASP A 49 2.23 -5.21 4.91
CA ASP A 49 2.66 -6.17 3.92
C ASP A 49 2.20 -7.60 4.27
N ARG A 50 2.18 -7.97 5.56
CA ARG A 50 1.63 -9.26 6.02
C ARG A 50 0.13 -9.36 5.79
N GLU A 51 -0.62 -8.27 6.00
CA GLU A 51 -2.08 -8.29 5.83
C GLU A 51 -2.51 -8.42 4.37
N ILE A 52 -1.68 -8.00 3.42
CA ILE A 52 -1.96 -8.16 1.98
C ILE A 52 -1.34 -9.43 1.40
N GLU A 53 -0.48 -10.13 2.15
CA GLU A 53 0.18 -11.35 1.72
C GLU A 53 -0.86 -12.44 1.39
N GLY A 54 -0.76 -13.01 0.19
CA GLY A 54 -1.70 -14.03 -0.30
C GLY A 54 -3.07 -13.51 -0.73
N LYS A 55 -3.35 -12.21 -0.62
CA LYS A 55 -4.56 -11.58 -1.17
C LYS A 55 -4.32 -11.09 -2.60
N ASP A 56 -5.41 -10.93 -3.36
CA ASP A 56 -5.39 -10.36 -4.71
C ASP A 56 -5.27 -8.82 -4.65
N ALA A 57 -4.13 -8.37 -4.12
CA ALA A 57 -3.84 -6.99 -3.81
C ALA A 57 -2.40 -6.65 -4.23
N TYR A 58 -2.26 -5.59 -5.01
CA TYR A 58 -1.00 -5.08 -5.50
C TYR A 58 -0.56 -3.88 -4.67
N LYS A 59 0.59 -4.03 -3.99
CA LYS A 59 1.27 -2.92 -3.34
C LYS A 59 1.78 -1.95 -4.40
N VAL A 60 1.31 -0.71 -4.34
CA VAL A 60 1.83 0.37 -5.17
C VAL A 60 3.03 0.98 -4.44
N GLU A 61 4.13 1.19 -5.15
CA GLU A 61 5.31 1.85 -4.57
C GLU A 61 4.91 3.26 -4.12
N THR A 62 4.97 3.50 -2.81
CA THR A 62 4.70 4.81 -2.21
C THR A 62 5.97 5.45 -1.68
N THR A 63 5.89 6.77 -1.48
CA THR A 63 6.96 7.57 -0.89
C THR A 63 6.42 8.21 0.39
N GLY A 64 7.18 8.12 1.48
CA GLY A 64 6.87 8.80 2.74
C GLY A 64 5.94 8.00 3.67
N GLU A 65 4.89 8.66 4.15
CA GLU A 65 4.01 8.21 5.24
C GLU A 65 2.68 7.58 4.80
N THR A 66 2.50 7.37 3.49
CA THR A 66 1.27 6.80 2.93
C THR A 66 1.55 5.40 2.41
N TYR A 67 0.71 4.45 2.81
CA TYR A 67 0.65 3.10 2.26
C TYR A 67 -0.47 3.04 1.22
N MET A 68 -0.16 2.52 0.03
CA MET A 68 -1.11 2.40 -1.07
C MET A 68 -1.15 0.96 -1.58
N VAL A 69 -2.37 0.44 -1.68
CA VAL A 69 -2.63 -0.89 -2.21
C VAL A 69 -3.83 -0.82 -3.15
N ALA A 70 -3.77 -1.57 -4.25
CA ALA A 70 -4.84 -1.63 -5.23
C ALA A 70 -5.23 -3.07 -5.53
N SER A 71 -6.49 -3.31 -5.87
CA SER A 71 -6.97 -4.59 -6.39
C SER A 71 -7.69 -4.36 -7.72
N GLY A 72 -7.74 -5.39 -8.57
CA GLY A 72 -8.15 -5.26 -9.97
C GLY A 72 -7.03 -4.80 -10.91
N VAL A 73 -5.83 -4.56 -10.37
CA VAL A 73 -4.60 -4.24 -11.12
C VAL A 73 -3.40 -4.96 -10.50
N PRO A 74 -2.41 -5.41 -11.29
CA PRO A 74 -2.43 -5.48 -12.76
C PRO A 74 -3.34 -6.61 -13.29
N ASN A 75 -3.89 -7.44 -12.41
CA ASN A 75 -4.80 -8.52 -12.76
C ASN A 75 -6.24 -8.09 -12.48
N GLU A 76 -7.05 -8.03 -13.53
CA GLU A 76 -8.50 -7.77 -13.40
C GLU A 76 -9.17 -8.94 -12.70
N ASN A 77 -10.10 -8.67 -11.78
CA ASN A 77 -10.73 -9.68 -10.94
C ASN A 77 -12.26 -9.50 -10.82
N GLU A 78 -12.88 -9.01 -11.90
CA GLU A 78 -14.30 -8.65 -11.95
C GLU A 78 -14.64 -7.66 -10.83
N ASN A 79 -15.71 -7.88 -10.05
CA ASN A 79 -16.08 -7.00 -8.93
C ASN A 79 -15.39 -7.36 -7.60
N ARG A 80 -14.45 -8.32 -7.59
CA ARG A 80 -13.81 -8.78 -6.34
C ARG A 80 -12.88 -7.73 -5.75
N HIS A 81 -12.33 -6.82 -6.55
CA HIS A 81 -11.45 -5.75 -6.07
C HIS A 81 -12.04 -4.94 -4.92
N VAL A 82 -13.36 -4.72 -4.91
CA VAL A 82 -14.05 -3.98 -3.83
C VAL A 82 -13.96 -4.75 -2.51
N PHE A 83 -14.27 -6.05 -2.56
CA PHE A 83 -14.29 -6.91 -1.37
C PHE A 83 -12.89 -7.13 -0.79
N ILE A 84 -11.89 -7.31 -1.65
CA ILE A 84 -10.50 -7.49 -1.23
C ILE A 84 -10.01 -6.24 -0.48
N ILE A 85 -10.23 -5.05 -1.06
CA ILE A 85 -9.81 -3.81 -0.43
C ILE A 85 -10.59 -3.52 0.86
N ALA A 86 -11.89 -3.83 0.89
CA ALA A 86 -12.69 -3.68 2.11
C ALA A 86 -12.20 -4.60 3.26
N ASP A 87 -11.87 -5.87 2.96
CA ASP A 87 -11.27 -6.77 3.96
C ASP A 87 -9.93 -6.25 4.46
N ILE A 88 -9.04 -5.82 3.57
CA ILE A 88 -7.76 -5.22 3.94
C ILE A 88 -7.98 -4.00 4.83
N ALA A 89 -8.87 -3.09 4.48
CA ALA A 89 -9.17 -1.90 5.28
C ALA A 89 -9.61 -2.25 6.72
N LEU A 90 -10.42 -3.29 6.87
CA LEU A 90 -10.85 -3.76 8.18
C LEU A 90 -9.69 -4.34 8.98
N ARG A 91 -8.81 -5.12 8.33
CA ARG A 91 -7.62 -5.72 8.97
C ARG A 91 -6.57 -4.69 9.37
N LEU A 92 -6.35 -3.66 8.56
CA LEU A 92 -5.39 -2.59 8.87
C LEU A 92 -5.82 -1.70 10.03
N ARG A 93 -7.12 -1.69 10.36
CA ARG A 93 -7.67 -0.93 11.48
C ARG A 93 -7.44 -1.64 12.82
N ASP A 94 -7.43 -2.96 12.82
CA ASP A 94 -7.38 -3.80 14.02
C ASP A 94 -5.93 -3.95 14.54
#